data_AF-A0A830D135-F1
#
_entry.id   AF-A0A830D135-F1
#
_cell.length_a   1.000
_cell.length_b   1.000
_cell.length_c   1.000
_cell.angle_alpha   90.00
_cell.angle_beta   90.00
_cell.angle_gamma   90.00
#
_symmetry.space_group_name_H-M   'P 1'
#
loop_
_entity.id
_entity.type
_entity.pdbx_description
1 polymer ?
#
loop_
_entity_poly.entity_id
_entity_poly.type
_entity_poly.pdbx_seq_one_letter_code
_entity_poly.pdbx_strand_id
1 'polypeptide(L)'
;MTNSHSLFSVKKRKRRLNDNNELGLTFSESFVHFKDVKCFDNFEIQVHGLTLDLEIPARLRRKYYELCKSQKNFLHKNLRKGLNRKLAARVISKTIKIADAIRAAKLSTNTSHLEGYDKTLKEYEEKGMAVGFLRARIDKLTGLSRELQDVVKSLRNELRDAEDKYRVVKAELTGAAMSIRKIVDEILGLEAKNEKPGVRFTDIAGVPW
;
A
#
# COMPACT_ATOMS: atom_id res chain seq x y z
N MET A 1 -52.79 26.79 58.84
CA MET A 1 -52.23 27.39 57.61
C MET A 1 -52.04 26.26 56.60
N THR A 2 -52.78 26.36 55.49
CA THR A 2 -52.45 25.93 54.10
C THR A 2 -51.73 24.58 53.86
N ASN A 3 -52.04 23.79 52.85
CA ASN A 3 -53.18 23.60 51.96
C ASN A 3 -52.79 22.38 51.10
N SER A 4 -53.79 21.58 50.72
CA SER A 4 -53.94 20.97 49.39
C SER A 4 -53.02 19.82 48.91
N HIS A 5 -53.69 18.65 48.81
CA HIS A 5 -53.93 17.88 47.59
C HIS A 5 -52.74 17.39 46.73
N SER A 6 -52.63 16.06 46.54
CA SER A 6 -53.33 15.39 45.42
C SER A 6 -52.77 13.98 45.16
N LEU A 7 -53.68 13.01 45.16
CA LEU A 7 -53.55 11.67 44.59
C LEU A 7 -53.31 11.76 43.08
N PHE A 8 -52.37 11.00 42.50
CA PHE A 8 -52.56 10.44 41.16
C PHE A 8 -51.88 9.08 40.98
N SER A 9 -52.66 8.20 40.37
CA SER A 9 -52.46 6.77 40.19
C SER A 9 -51.66 6.44 38.93
N VAL A 10 -50.89 5.35 39.05
CA VAL A 10 -50.41 4.36 38.06
C VAL A 10 -50.68 4.60 36.57
N LYS A 11 -49.63 4.46 35.75
CA LYS A 11 -49.76 3.83 34.41
C LYS A 11 -48.52 3.01 34.02
N LYS A 12 -48.48 1.75 34.48
CA LYS A 12 -47.65 0.70 33.85
C LYS A 12 -48.20 0.45 32.44
N ARG A 13 -47.44 0.77 31.40
CA ARG A 13 -47.82 0.49 30.01
C ARG A 13 -47.47 -0.96 29.66
N LYS A 14 -48.53 -1.76 29.56
CA LYS A 14 -48.61 -3.15 29.08
C LYS A 14 -48.11 -3.22 27.62
N ARG A 15 -46.99 -3.89 27.36
CA ARG A 15 -46.62 -4.31 25.98
C ARG A 15 -47.53 -5.46 25.58
N ARG A 16 -48.27 -5.27 24.48
CA ARG A 16 -49.03 -6.34 23.84
C ARG A 16 -48.06 -7.20 23.04
N LEU A 17 -48.07 -8.50 23.31
CA LEU A 17 -47.54 -9.53 22.42
C LEU A 17 -48.49 -9.58 21.21
N ASN A 18 -47.96 -9.57 20.00
CA ASN A 18 -48.71 -9.96 18.82
C ASN A 18 -47.90 -11.07 18.14
N ASP A 19 -48.38 -12.30 18.30
CA ASP A 19 -47.98 -13.42 17.47
C ASP A 19 -48.54 -13.19 16.07
N ASN A 20 -47.66 -13.21 15.07
CA ASN A 20 -47.93 -13.66 13.71
C ASN A 20 -46.57 -13.89 13.03
N ASN A 21 -46.26 -15.16 12.77
CA ASN A 21 -45.12 -15.59 11.96
C ASN A 21 -45.35 -15.15 10.50
N GLU A 22 -44.46 -14.32 9.96
CA GLU A 22 -43.80 -14.50 8.65
C GLU A 22 -42.85 -13.32 8.37
N LEU A 23 -41.55 -13.63 8.28
CA LEU A 23 -40.43 -12.73 7.94
C LEU A 23 -40.29 -11.49 8.83
N GLY A 24 -39.53 -11.63 9.93
CA GLY A 24 -39.15 -10.54 10.84
C GLY A 24 -38.40 -9.41 10.14
N LEU A 25 -39.15 -8.47 9.58
CA LEU A 25 -38.70 -7.16 9.13
C LEU A 25 -39.00 -6.19 10.26
N THR A 26 -38.04 -5.98 11.16
CA THR A 26 -38.13 -4.94 12.19
C THR A 26 -37.80 -3.59 11.54
N PHE A 27 -38.83 -2.82 11.19
CA PHE A 27 -38.68 -1.43 10.76
C PHE A 27 -38.52 -0.56 12.01
N SER A 28 -37.31 -0.07 12.26
CA SER A 28 -37.04 0.88 13.35
C SER A 28 -36.98 2.29 12.78
N GLU A 29 -37.94 3.14 13.15
CA GLU A 29 -38.00 4.55 12.73
C GLU A 29 -36.98 5.46 13.46
N SER A 30 -36.19 4.92 14.39
CA SER A 30 -35.14 5.69 15.06
C SER A 30 -33.82 5.57 14.30
N PHE A 31 -33.43 6.63 13.58
CA PHE A 31 -32.08 6.75 13.02
C PHE A 31 -31.06 6.93 14.17
N VAL A 32 -30.34 5.87 14.50
CA VAL A 32 -29.22 5.94 15.46
C VAL A 32 -28.09 6.75 14.83
N HIS A 33 -27.61 7.80 15.49
CA HIS A 33 -26.39 8.48 15.05
C HIS A 33 -25.16 7.70 15.51
N PHE A 34 -24.09 7.69 14.70
CA PHE A 34 -22.87 6.95 15.08
C PHE A 34 -22.27 7.42 16.42
N LYS A 35 -22.48 8.70 16.77
CA LYS A 35 -22.07 9.27 18.05
C LYS A 35 -22.69 8.57 19.26
N ASP A 36 -23.84 7.92 19.09
CA ASP A 36 -24.57 7.22 20.16
C ASP A 36 -24.12 5.76 20.32
N VAL A 37 -23.32 5.24 19.37
CA VAL A 37 -22.79 3.88 19.41
C VAL A 37 -21.55 3.81 20.31
N LYS A 38 -21.76 3.42 21.58
CA LYS A 38 -20.68 3.33 22.59
C LYS A 38 -19.77 2.11 22.42
N CYS A 39 -20.33 0.97 22.00
CA CYS A 39 -19.62 -0.30 21.86
C CYS A 39 -20.24 -1.13 20.72
N PHE A 40 -19.64 -2.28 20.45
CA PHE A 40 -20.13 -3.22 19.43
C PHE A 40 -21.55 -3.74 19.73
N ASP A 41 -21.92 -3.90 21.02
CA ASP A 41 -23.22 -4.47 21.38
C ASP A 41 -24.40 -3.55 21.00
N ASN A 42 -24.14 -2.25 20.87
CA ASN A 42 -25.12 -1.25 20.45
C ASN A 42 -24.92 -0.84 18.97
N PHE A 43 -24.11 -1.58 18.21
CA PHE A 43 -23.85 -1.32 16.80
C PHE A 43 -24.78 -2.16 15.93
N GLU A 44 -25.66 -1.49 15.19
CA GLU A 44 -26.56 -2.12 14.23
C GLU A 44 -26.27 -1.58 12.83
N ILE A 45 -26.25 -2.47 11.83
CA ILE A 45 -26.09 -2.07 10.44
C ILE A 45 -27.47 -1.92 9.84
N GLN A 46 -27.97 -0.69 9.76
CA GLN A 46 -29.28 -0.39 9.18
C GLN A 46 -29.13 0.31 7.83
N VAL A 47 -29.79 -0.22 6.79
CA VAL A 47 -29.86 0.40 5.46
C VAL A 47 -31.32 0.54 5.08
N HIS A 48 -31.79 1.77 4.93
CA HIS A 48 -33.20 2.08 4.61
C HIS A 48 -34.21 1.47 5.59
N GLY A 49 -33.90 1.49 6.89
CA GLY A 49 -34.76 0.92 7.94
C GLY A 49 -34.71 -0.61 8.02
N LEU A 50 -33.86 -1.26 7.23
CA LEU A 50 -33.66 -2.71 7.25
C LEU A 50 -32.34 -3.05 7.95
N THR A 51 -32.42 -3.87 8.99
CA THR A 51 -31.27 -4.44 9.70
C THR A 51 -30.56 -5.49 8.83
N LEU A 52 -29.24 -5.35 8.67
CA LEU A 52 -28.37 -6.24 7.89
C LEU A 52 -27.64 -7.27 8.75
N ASP A 53 -27.89 -7.29 10.05
CA ASP A 53 -27.12 -8.07 11.02
C ASP A 53 -27.22 -9.60 10.83
N LEU A 54 -28.33 -10.06 10.25
CA LEU A 54 -28.54 -11.47 9.87
C LEU A 54 -27.86 -11.83 8.54
N GLU A 55 -27.61 -10.85 7.68
CA GLU A 55 -26.98 -11.04 6.36
C GLU A 55 -25.44 -10.98 6.46
N ILE A 56 -24.90 -10.44 7.56
CA ILE A 56 -23.47 -10.28 7.79
C ILE A 56 -23.06 -11.05 9.06
N PRO A 57 -22.17 -12.07 8.95
CA PRO A 57 -21.67 -12.80 10.10
C PRO A 57 -21.06 -11.88 11.17
N ALA A 58 -21.28 -12.18 12.44
CA ALA A 58 -20.85 -11.34 13.58
C ALA A 58 -19.35 -10.97 13.54
N ARG A 59 -18.49 -11.90 13.11
CA ARG A 59 -17.05 -11.66 12.92
C ARG A 59 -16.77 -10.52 11.93
N LEU A 60 -17.51 -10.46 10.82
CA LEU A 60 -17.38 -9.39 9.84
C LEU A 60 -18.00 -8.09 10.36
N ARG A 61 -19.15 -8.16 11.04
CA ARG A 61 -19.74 -6.97 11.67
C ARG A 61 -18.79 -6.30 12.65
N ARG A 62 -18.04 -7.06 13.45
CA ARG A 62 -17.02 -6.51 14.35
C ARG A 62 -15.93 -5.76 13.61
N LYS A 63 -15.40 -6.34 12.52
CA LYS A 63 -14.41 -5.64 11.68
C LYS A 63 -14.97 -4.37 11.05
N TYR A 64 -16.23 -4.41 10.63
CA TYR A 64 -16.90 -3.26 10.05
C TYR A 64 -17.15 -2.16 11.08
N TYR A 65 -17.56 -2.53 12.30
CA TYR A 65 -17.67 -1.62 13.43
C TYR A 65 -16.35 -0.89 13.69
N GLU A 66 -15.23 -1.60 13.77
CA GLU A 66 -13.91 -0.97 13.96
C GLU A 66 -13.56 -0.01 12.81
N LEU A 67 -13.95 -0.36 11.58
CA LEU A 67 -13.75 0.49 10.42
C LEU A 67 -14.58 1.77 10.51
N CYS A 68 -15.88 1.67 10.82
CA CYS A 68 -16.77 2.81 11.07
C CYS A 68 -16.24 3.68 12.23
N LYS A 69 -15.79 3.05 13.33
CA LYS A 69 -15.23 3.70 14.51
C LYS A 69 -13.99 4.51 14.18
N SER A 70 -13.10 3.98 13.33
CA SER A 70 -11.92 4.72 12.86
C SER A 70 -12.26 6.02 12.13
N GLN A 71 -13.44 6.06 11.48
CA GLN A 71 -13.94 7.23 10.75
C GLN A 71 -14.98 8.03 11.54
N LYS A 72 -15.31 7.60 12.77
CA LYS A 72 -16.37 8.18 13.61
C LYS A 72 -17.72 8.33 12.87
N ASN A 73 -18.01 7.43 11.93
CA ASN A 73 -19.19 7.52 11.07
C ASN A 73 -19.64 6.14 10.57
N PHE A 74 -20.93 5.98 10.28
CA PHE A 74 -21.43 4.84 9.54
C PHE A 74 -21.03 4.97 8.07
N LEU A 75 -20.22 4.04 7.58
CA LEU A 75 -19.72 4.11 6.21
C LEU A 75 -20.82 3.88 5.17
N HIS A 76 -21.95 3.27 5.57
CA HIS A 76 -23.10 2.98 4.71
C HIS A 76 -24.21 4.04 4.78
N LYS A 77 -24.02 5.13 5.53
CA LYS A 77 -25.08 6.13 5.80
C LYS A 77 -25.78 6.66 4.55
N ASN A 78 -25.02 6.85 3.46
CA ASN A 78 -25.52 7.48 2.23
C ASN A 78 -25.76 6.47 1.11
N LEU A 79 -25.78 5.15 1.41
CA LEU A 79 -26.10 4.14 0.39
C LEU A 79 -27.44 4.48 -0.27
N ARG A 80 -27.46 4.52 -1.61
CA ARG A 80 -28.66 4.92 -2.37
C ARG A 80 -29.88 4.06 -2.03
N LYS A 81 -31.06 4.69 -2.00
CA LYS A 81 -32.36 4.01 -1.88
C LYS A 81 -32.54 3.01 -3.02
N GLY A 82 -33.21 1.88 -2.74
CA GLY A 82 -33.44 0.81 -3.72
C GLY A 82 -32.37 -0.28 -3.78
N LEU A 83 -31.26 -0.14 -3.05
CA LEU A 83 -30.34 -1.26 -2.85
C LEU A 83 -31.00 -2.33 -1.98
N ASN A 84 -31.17 -3.55 -2.50
CA ASN A 84 -31.72 -4.63 -1.69
C ASN A 84 -30.75 -5.01 -0.56
N ARG A 85 -31.30 -5.56 0.53
CA ARG A 85 -30.54 -5.88 1.74
C ARG A 85 -29.34 -6.81 1.47
N LYS A 86 -29.51 -7.80 0.60
CA LYS A 86 -28.45 -8.76 0.23
C LYS A 86 -27.29 -8.06 -0.48
N LEU A 87 -27.58 -7.11 -1.36
CA LEU A 87 -26.57 -6.36 -2.09
C LEU A 87 -25.80 -5.42 -1.15
N ALA A 88 -26.50 -4.74 -0.24
CA ALA A 88 -25.86 -3.91 0.78
C ALA A 88 -24.93 -4.73 1.69
N ALA A 89 -25.37 -5.90 2.15
CA ALA A 89 -24.55 -6.83 2.92
C ALA A 89 -23.30 -7.29 2.16
N ARG A 90 -23.43 -7.56 0.85
CA ARG A 90 -22.30 -7.92 -0.02
C ARG A 90 -21.31 -6.77 -0.19
N VAL A 91 -21.78 -5.54 -0.40
CA VAL A 91 -20.93 -4.33 -0.50
C VAL A 91 -20.14 -4.16 0.79
N ILE A 92 -20.81 -4.17 1.95
CA ILE A 92 -20.17 -4.05 3.26
C ILE A 92 -19.14 -5.16 3.48
N SER A 93 -19.50 -6.40 3.21
CA SER A 93 -18.59 -7.55 3.34
C SER A 93 -17.35 -7.43 2.44
N LYS A 94 -17.52 -6.92 1.22
CA LYS A 94 -16.41 -6.70 0.29
C LYS A 94 -15.54 -5.52 0.73
N THR A 95 -16.11 -4.44 1.25
CA THR A 95 -15.36 -3.32 1.84
C THR A 95 -14.45 -3.80 2.98
N ILE A 96 -14.93 -4.68 3.86
CA ILE A 96 -14.11 -5.25 4.93
C ILE A 96 -12.94 -6.05 4.36
N LYS A 97 -13.20 -6.92 3.37
CA LYS A 97 -12.15 -7.72 2.72
C LYS A 97 -11.08 -6.84 2.06
N ILE A 98 -11.49 -5.77 1.40
CA ILE A 98 -10.57 -4.79 0.80
C ILE A 98 -9.76 -4.08 1.89
N ALA A 99 -10.41 -3.63 2.98
CA ALA A 99 -9.71 -2.98 4.09
C ALA A 99 -8.66 -3.91 4.75
N ASP A 100 -8.98 -5.20 4.91
CA ASP A 100 -8.03 -6.21 5.39
C ASP A 100 -6.87 -6.40 4.40
N ALA A 101 -7.14 -6.46 3.10
CA ALA A 101 -6.11 -6.59 2.07
C ALA A 101 -5.17 -5.37 2.02
N ILE A 102 -5.72 -4.16 2.13
CA ILE A 102 -4.93 -2.91 2.24
C ILE A 102 -4.04 -2.94 3.49
N ARG A 103 -4.55 -3.43 4.63
CA ARG A 103 -3.78 -3.54 5.87
C ARG A 103 -2.66 -4.58 5.77
N ALA A 104 -2.87 -5.64 4.99
CA ALA A 104 -1.90 -6.72 4.78
C ALA A 104 -0.93 -6.46 3.60
N ALA A 105 -1.13 -5.38 2.84
CA ALA A 105 -0.29 -5.04 1.69
C ALA A 105 1.16 -4.83 2.11
N LYS A 106 2.08 -5.29 1.26
CA LYS A 106 3.54 -5.19 1.42
C LYS A 106 4.12 -4.51 0.19
N LEU A 107 5.41 -4.12 0.25
CA LEU A 107 6.11 -3.58 -0.93
C LEU A 107 6.14 -4.57 -2.11
N SER A 108 6.10 -5.87 -1.85
CA SER A 108 6.02 -6.91 -2.88
C SER A 108 4.61 -7.14 -3.42
N THR A 109 3.60 -6.46 -2.88
CA THR A 109 2.22 -6.58 -3.37
C THR A 109 2.15 -5.97 -4.77
N ASN A 110 1.61 -6.74 -5.71
CA ASN A 110 1.40 -6.26 -7.07
C ASN A 110 0.43 -5.05 -7.07
N THR A 111 0.88 -3.93 -7.62
CA THR A 111 0.13 -2.67 -7.68
C THR A 111 -1.21 -2.80 -8.40
N SER A 112 -1.32 -3.69 -9.40
CA SER A 112 -2.58 -3.97 -10.11
C SER A 112 -3.70 -4.48 -9.17
N HIS A 113 -3.36 -5.19 -8.09
CA HIS A 113 -4.36 -5.60 -7.11
C HIS A 113 -4.90 -4.39 -6.32
N LEU A 114 -4.02 -3.46 -5.96
CA LEU A 114 -4.39 -2.22 -5.27
C LEU A 114 -5.26 -1.34 -6.17
N GLU A 115 -4.91 -1.20 -7.45
CA GLU A 115 -5.71 -0.49 -8.45
C GLU A 115 -7.10 -1.13 -8.64
N GLY A 116 -7.18 -2.46 -8.69
CA GLY A 116 -8.45 -3.18 -8.75
C GLY A 116 -9.32 -2.93 -7.51
N TYR A 117 -8.71 -2.82 -6.33
CA TYR A 117 -9.41 -2.42 -5.11
C TYR A 117 -9.88 -0.97 -5.16
N ASP A 118 -9.06 -0.03 -5.64
CA ASP A 118 -9.47 1.38 -5.77
C ASP A 118 -10.67 1.52 -6.71
N LYS A 119 -10.65 0.86 -7.88
CA LYS A 119 -11.78 0.84 -8.80
C LYS A 119 -13.07 0.33 -8.14
N THR A 120 -12.97 -0.77 -7.40
CA THR A 120 -14.12 -1.32 -6.66
C THR A 120 -14.63 -0.33 -5.59
N LEU A 121 -13.72 0.31 -4.86
CA LEU A 121 -14.09 1.28 -3.83
C LEU A 121 -14.68 2.55 -4.43
N LYS A 122 -14.22 2.99 -5.59
CA LYS A 122 -14.78 4.11 -6.33
C LYS A 122 -16.23 3.84 -6.72
N GLU A 123 -16.53 2.65 -7.25
CA GLU A 123 -17.92 2.25 -7.53
C GLU A 123 -18.79 2.23 -6.27
N TYR A 124 -18.23 1.85 -5.11
CA TYR A 124 -18.95 1.87 -3.85
C TYR A 124 -19.18 3.27 -3.33
N GLU A 125 -18.20 4.15 -3.49
CA GLU A 125 -18.29 5.57 -3.15
C GLU A 125 -19.36 6.28 -3.99
N GLU A 126 -19.39 6.02 -5.30
CA GLU A 126 -20.44 6.52 -6.20
C GLU A 126 -21.84 6.03 -5.79
N LYS A 127 -21.93 4.84 -5.19
CA LYS A 127 -23.17 4.29 -4.61
C LYS A 127 -23.49 4.80 -3.21
N GLY A 128 -22.64 5.66 -2.64
CA GLY A 128 -22.87 6.35 -1.37
C GLY A 128 -22.14 5.77 -0.16
N MET A 129 -21.16 4.87 -0.37
CA MET A 129 -20.28 4.44 0.72
C MET A 129 -19.23 5.51 1.04
N ALA A 130 -19.04 5.82 2.33
CA ALA A 130 -17.95 6.69 2.76
C ALA A 130 -16.62 5.92 2.83
N VAL A 131 -16.02 5.62 1.67
CA VAL A 131 -14.79 4.80 1.56
C VAL A 131 -13.59 5.54 0.99
N GLY A 132 -13.68 6.86 0.75
CA GLY A 132 -12.58 7.67 0.24
C GLY A 132 -11.28 7.58 1.05
N PHE A 133 -11.36 7.34 2.37
CA PHE A 133 -10.17 7.14 3.20
C PHE A 133 -9.38 5.85 2.87
N LEU A 134 -10.06 4.79 2.38
CA LEU A 134 -9.40 3.58 1.91
C LEU A 134 -8.72 3.82 0.56
N ARG A 135 -9.38 4.59 -0.32
CA ARG A 135 -8.85 4.99 -1.63
C ARG A 135 -7.60 5.84 -1.48
N ALA A 136 -7.65 6.87 -0.64
CA ALA A 136 -6.49 7.69 -0.29
C ALA A 136 -5.34 6.87 0.31
N ARG A 137 -5.63 5.78 1.03
CA ARG A 137 -4.60 4.87 1.53
C ARG A 137 -3.99 4.02 0.42
N ILE A 138 -4.78 3.57 -0.55
CA ILE A 138 -4.28 2.89 -1.75
C ILE A 138 -3.35 3.82 -2.52
N ASP A 139 -3.76 5.07 -2.77
CA ASP A 139 -2.96 6.05 -3.51
C ASP A 139 -1.59 6.29 -2.88
N LYS A 140 -1.53 6.34 -1.54
CA LYS A 140 -0.25 6.44 -0.82
C LYS A 140 0.62 5.20 -1.01
N LEU A 141 0.03 4.01 -0.94
CA LEU A 141 0.77 2.74 -1.12
C LEU A 141 1.30 2.60 -2.55
N THR A 142 0.50 2.94 -3.56
CA THR A 142 0.92 2.90 -4.96
C THR A 142 1.97 3.98 -5.26
N GLY A 143 1.83 5.18 -4.68
CA GLY A 143 2.83 6.24 -4.75
C GLY A 143 4.20 5.80 -4.24
N LEU A 144 4.26 5.24 -3.02
CA LEU A 144 5.50 4.71 -2.44
C LEU A 144 6.11 3.58 -3.29
N SER A 145 5.27 2.70 -3.84
CA SER A 145 5.75 1.64 -4.72
C SER A 145 6.39 2.19 -5.99
N ARG A 146 5.83 3.27 -6.57
CA ARG A 146 6.37 3.90 -7.78
C ARG A 146 7.69 4.59 -7.49
N GLU A 147 7.76 5.38 -6.43
CA GLU A 147 8.99 6.07 -5.99
C GLU A 147 10.15 5.08 -5.82
N LEU A 148 9.89 3.93 -5.17
CA LEU A 148 10.89 2.88 -5.03
C LEU A 148 11.34 2.30 -6.37
N GLN A 149 10.42 2.08 -7.31
CA GLN A 149 10.76 1.57 -8.65
C GLN A 149 11.62 2.57 -9.43
N ASP A 150 11.33 3.87 -9.31
CA ASP A 150 12.12 4.92 -9.95
C ASP A 150 13.54 4.99 -9.40
N VAL A 151 13.71 4.89 -8.08
CA VAL A 151 15.04 4.82 -7.43
C VAL A 151 15.81 3.59 -7.89
N VAL A 152 15.19 2.40 -7.87
CA VAL A 152 15.83 1.17 -8.33
C VAL A 152 16.23 1.25 -9.79
N LYS A 153 15.41 1.88 -10.63
CA LYS A 153 15.72 2.09 -12.05
C LYS A 153 16.91 3.03 -12.22
N SER A 154 16.99 4.12 -11.45
CA SER A 154 18.15 5.04 -11.45
C SER A 154 19.43 4.29 -11.10
N LEU A 155 19.45 3.58 -9.96
CA LEU A 155 20.62 2.84 -9.50
C LEU A 155 21.07 1.77 -10.50
N ARG A 156 20.14 1.11 -11.20
CA ARG A 156 20.47 0.15 -12.27
C ARG A 156 21.13 0.80 -13.48
N ASN A 157 20.75 2.03 -13.81
CA ASN A 157 21.39 2.77 -14.89
C ASN A 157 22.78 3.25 -14.47
N GLU A 158 22.92 3.81 -13.26
CA GLU A 158 24.21 4.22 -12.71
C GLU A 158 25.19 3.04 -12.61
N LEU A 159 24.72 1.87 -12.20
CA LEU A 159 25.52 0.65 -12.17
C LEU A 159 26.02 0.29 -13.57
N ARG A 160 25.15 0.33 -14.59
CA ARG A 160 25.52 0.04 -15.97
C ARG A 160 26.60 1.00 -16.49
N ASP A 161 26.43 2.30 -16.22
CA ASP A 161 27.40 3.33 -16.62
C ASP A 161 28.75 3.10 -15.93
N ALA A 162 28.74 2.72 -14.66
CA ALA A 162 29.97 2.39 -13.93
C ALA A 162 30.66 1.13 -14.47
N GLU A 163 29.89 0.09 -14.81
CA GLU A 163 30.40 -1.12 -15.45
C GLU A 163 31.04 -0.84 -16.80
N ASP A 164 30.43 0.02 -17.63
CA ASP A 164 30.98 0.40 -18.93
C ASP A 164 32.28 1.21 -18.79
N LYS A 165 32.34 2.17 -17.86
CA LYS A 165 33.58 2.88 -17.53
C LYS A 165 34.67 1.93 -17.05
N TYR A 166 34.33 0.98 -16.19
CA TYR A 166 35.26 -0.02 -15.72
C TYR A 166 35.83 -0.87 -16.87
N ARG A 167 35.00 -1.26 -17.84
CA ARG A 167 35.47 -2.00 -19.04
C ARG A 167 36.47 -1.19 -19.85
N VAL A 168 36.21 0.10 -20.06
CA VAL A 168 37.12 1.00 -20.80
C VAL A 168 38.46 1.12 -20.08
N VAL A 169 38.45 1.48 -18.80
CA VAL A 169 39.68 1.63 -18.00
C VAL A 169 40.46 0.32 -17.94
N LYS A 170 39.76 -0.82 -17.82
CA LYS A 170 40.40 -2.14 -17.84
C LYS A 170 41.10 -2.41 -19.17
N ALA A 171 40.47 -2.06 -20.30
CA ALA A 171 41.08 -2.21 -21.62
C ALA A 171 42.32 -1.31 -21.78
N GLU A 172 42.25 -0.06 -21.36
CA GLU A 172 43.40 0.86 -21.36
C GLU A 172 44.56 0.34 -20.50
N LEU A 173 44.27 -0.16 -19.31
CA LEU A 173 45.26 -0.76 -18.42
C LEU A 173 45.94 -1.97 -19.07
N THR A 174 45.18 -2.85 -19.72
CA THR A 174 45.75 -3.98 -20.47
C THR A 174 46.62 -3.51 -21.64
N GLY A 175 46.22 -2.46 -22.34
CA GLY A 175 47.02 -1.83 -23.41
C GLY A 175 48.35 -1.28 -22.88
N ALA A 176 48.30 -0.52 -21.79
CA ALA A 176 49.49 0.04 -21.15
C ALA A 176 50.45 -1.06 -20.67
N ALA A 177 49.93 -2.14 -20.08
CA ALA A 177 50.74 -3.28 -19.65
C ALA A 177 51.47 -3.98 -20.82
N MET A 178 50.83 -4.10 -21.98
CA MET A 178 51.48 -4.63 -23.19
C MET A 178 52.58 -3.70 -23.70
N SER A 179 52.36 -2.38 -23.70
CA SER A 179 53.37 -1.40 -24.10
C SER A 179 54.58 -1.41 -23.18
N ILE A 180 54.37 -1.48 -21.85
CA ILE A 180 55.46 -1.60 -20.87
C ILE A 180 56.31 -2.84 -21.16
N ARG A 181 55.66 -4.00 -21.36
CA ARG A 181 56.36 -5.24 -21.67
C ARG A 181 57.22 -5.11 -22.93
N LYS A 182 56.65 -4.57 -24.01
CA LYS A 182 57.37 -4.35 -25.27
C LYS A 182 58.60 -3.45 -25.07
N ILE A 183 58.46 -2.35 -24.34
CA ILE A 183 59.58 -1.43 -24.05
C ILE A 183 60.67 -2.15 -23.26
N VAL A 184 60.30 -2.94 -22.24
CA VAL A 184 61.26 -3.73 -21.45
C VAL A 184 62.01 -4.72 -22.35
N ASP A 185 61.30 -5.45 -23.22
CA ASP A 185 61.92 -6.40 -24.14
C ASP A 185 62.88 -5.70 -25.13
N GLU A 186 62.53 -4.51 -25.62
CA GLU A 186 63.39 -3.69 -26.49
C GLU A 186 64.66 -3.20 -25.76
N ILE A 187 64.53 -2.73 -24.52
CA ILE A 187 65.67 -2.32 -23.69
C ILE A 187 66.63 -3.50 -23.50
N LEU A 188 66.13 -4.64 -23.04
CA LEU A 188 66.95 -5.84 -22.81
C LEU A 188 67.64 -6.31 -24.11
N GLY A 189 66.92 -6.25 -25.24
CA GLY A 189 67.47 -6.60 -26.55
C GLY A 189 68.57 -5.65 -27.03
N LEU A 190 68.50 -4.36 -26.70
CA LEU A 190 69.55 -3.38 -27.00
C LEU A 190 70.76 -3.54 -26.08
N GLU A 191 70.54 -3.75 -24.78
CA GLU A 191 71.60 -4.00 -23.79
C GLU A 191 72.44 -5.23 -24.18
N ALA A 192 71.81 -6.33 -24.58
CA ALA A 192 72.50 -7.52 -25.05
C ALA A 192 73.31 -7.30 -26.35
N LYS A 193 72.89 -6.37 -27.22
CA LYS A 193 73.61 -6.03 -28.47
C LYS A 193 74.76 -5.04 -28.24
N ASN A 194 74.79 -4.34 -27.11
CA ASN A 194 75.72 -3.25 -26.85
C ASN A 194 77.16 -3.71 -26.53
N GLU A 195 77.42 -5.01 -26.38
CA GLU A 195 78.78 -5.56 -26.21
C GLU A 195 79.73 -5.17 -27.37
N LYS A 196 79.24 -5.15 -28.63
CA LYS A 196 80.08 -4.79 -29.80
C LYS A 196 80.34 -3.28 -29.93
N PRO A 197 79.32 -2.39 -29.85
CA PRO A 197 79.55 -0.95 -29.85
C PRO A 197 80.39 -0.46 -28.67
N GLY A 198 80.30 -1.11 -27.50
CA GLY A 198 81.12 -0.77 -26.33
C GLY A 198 82.62 -0.86 -26.60
N VAL A 199 83.08 -1.95 -27.22
CA VAL A 199 84.49 -2.13 -27.65
C VAL A 199 84.89 -1.04 -28.65
N ARG A 200 84.03 -0.76 -29.64
CA ARG A 200 84.31 0.28 -30.63
C ARG A 200 84.36 1.68 -30.02
N PHE A 201 83.54 1.94 -29.00
CA PHE A 201 83.55 3.20 -28.27
C PHE A 201 84.87 3.38 -27.51
N THR A 202 85.35 2.33 -26.82
CA THR A 202 86.64 2.37 -26.11
C THR A 202 87.82 2.53 -27.05
N ASP A 203 87.78 1.88 -28.23
CA ASP A 203 88.84 1.98 -29.23
C ASP A 203 88.97 3.42 -29.75
N ILE A 204 87.85 4.12 -29.97
CA ILE A 204 87.85 5.52 -30.44
C ILE A 204 88.22 6.48 -29.31
N ALA A 205 87.72 6.27 -28.09
CA ALA A 205 87.98 7.15 -26.96
C ALA A 205 89.44 7.08 -26.45
N GLY A 206 90.14 5.96 -26.69
CA GLY A 206 91.53 5.75 -26.27
C GLY A 206 92.59 6.33 -27.21
N VAL A 207 92.21 6.98 -28.32
CA VAL A 207 93.17 7.55 -29.26
C VAL A 207 93.79 8.84 -28.69
N PRO A 208 95.13 9.01 -28.68
CA PRO A 208 95.77 10.24 -28.23
C PRO A 208 95.39 11.44 -29.12
N TRP A 209 95.27 12.63 -28.50
CA TRP A 209 94.90 13.89 -29.16
C TRP A 209 95.84 14.32 -30.29
#